data_AF-A0A0G4I3H3-F1
#
_entry.id   AF-A0A0G4I3H3-F1
#
_cell.length_a   1.000
_cell.length_b   1.000
_cell.length_c   1.000
_cell.angle_alpha   90.00
_cell.angle_beta   90.00
_cell.angle_gamma   90.00
#
_symmetry.space_group_name_H-M   'P 1'
#
loop_
_entity.id
_entity.type
_entity.pdbx_description
1 polymer ?
#
loop_
_entity_poly.entity_id
_entity_poly.type
_entity_poly.pdbx_seq_one_letter_code
_entity_poly.pdbx_strand_id
1 'polypeptide(L)'
;MTKFKALNVRRVMEPFKKGEDDPMAWMSIFMKKVRNRNLNVEEYKVLFERYAEGVEVREWMAKNAYQYTTIKEFEQAFLDRFIPTEAKSQQVVYELSQFKLSPTGDFDAYVKVFEAKMRVAQPGHEINARMLPFLGTLYPSLSMEITTGPAHKEYTKLIPRVLFLHQ
;
A
#
# COMPACT_ATOMS: atom_id res chain seq x y z
N MET A 1 -0.09 9.36 -31.41
CA MET A 1 0.15 10.03 -30.11
C MET A 1 -0.95 11.00 -29.65
N THR A 2 -2.12 11.08 -30.32
CA THR A 2 -3.15 12.09 -30.01
C THR A 2 -3.99 11.79 -28.76
N LYS A 3 -4.11 10.51 -28.35
CA LYS A 3 -4.94 10.08 -27.21
C LYS A 3 -4.40 10.50 -25.82
N PHE A 4 -3.13 10.87 -25.71
CA PHE A 4 -2.47 11.19 -24.42
C PHE A 4 -2.60 12.63 -23.97
N LYS A 5 -2.95 13.56 -24.86
CA LYS A 5 -2.98 15.00 -24.56
C LYS A 5 -4.11 15.43 -23.61
N ALA A 6 -5.13 14.58 -23.40
CA ALA A 6 -6.26 14.86 -22.50
C ALA A 6 -6.11 14.28 -21.09
N LEU A 7 -5.02 13.55 -20.81
CA LEU A 7 -4.75 12.96 -19.50
C LEU A 7 -3.92 13.94 -18.67
N ASN A 8 -4.58 14.86 -17.96
CA ASN A 8 -3.91 15.62 -16.90
C ASN A 8 -3.77 14.70 -15.67
N VAL A 9 -2.70 13.91 -15.70
CA VAL A 9 -2.41 12.69 -14.92
C VAL A 9 -2.48 12.91 -13.40
N ARG A 10 -2.00 14.05 -12.90
CA ARG A 10 -1.91 14.36 -11.45
C ARG A 10 -3.25 14.53 -10.71
N ARG A 11 -4.39 14.64 -11.42
CA ARG A 11 -5.70 14.83 -10.78
C ARG A 11 -6.50 13.53 -10.56
N VAL A 12 -6.03 12.39 -11.04
CA VAL A 12 -6.87 11.17 -11.13
C VAL A 12 -6.47 10.07 -10.15
N MET A 13 -5.19 9.99 -9.81
CA MET A 13 -4.60 8.99 -8.92
C MET A 13 -3.23 9.48 -8.47
N GLU A 14 -2.89 9.22 -7.20
CA GLU A 14 -1.55 9.45 -6.67
C GLU A 14 -0.52 8.51 -7.34
N PRO A 15 0.69 9.01 -7.64
CA PRO A 15 1.72 8.17 -8.21
C PRO A 15 2.14 7.03 -7.28
N PHE A 16 2.50 5.88 -7.85
CA PHE A 16 3.04 4.76 -7.07
C PHE A 16 4.36 5.15 -6.41
N LYS A 17 4.42 5.02 -5.09
CA LYS A 17 5.60 5.24 -4.25
C LYS A 17 5.99 3.94 -3.57
N LYS A 18 7.09 3.33 -4.03
CA LYS A 18 7.62 2.12 -3.41
C LYS A 18 7.85 2.32 -1.90
N GLY A 19 7.32 1.41 -1.08
CA GLY A 19 7.46 1.42 0.38
C GLY A 19 6.36 2.21 1.10
N GLU A 20 5.72 3.16 0.40
CA GLU A 20 4.55 3.88 0.89
C GLU A 20 3.25 3.25 0.41
N ASP A 21 3.22 2.73 -0.81
CA ASP A 21 2.04 2.13 -1.41
C ASP A 21 2.07 0.60 -1.38
N ASP A 22 0.88 0.02 -1.31
CA ASP A 22 0.65 -1.40 -1.55
C ASP A 22 0.63 -1.64 -3.07
N PRO A 23 1.59 -2.40 -3.64
CA PRO A 23 1.67 -2.61 -5.09
C PRO A 23 0.42 -3.25 -5.67
N MET A 24 -0.20 -4.19 -4.95
CA MET A 24 -1.39 -4.89 -5.43
C MET A 24 -2.61 -3.98 -5.42
N ALA A 25 -2.81 -3.23 -4.32
CA ALA A 25 -3.91 -2.28 -4.24
C ALA A 25 -3.76 -1.17 -5.29
N TRP A 26 -2.55 -0.61 -5.41
CA TRP A 26 -2.25 0.44 -6.37
C TRP A 26 -2.50 -0.03 -7.81
N MET A 27 -1.97 -1.19 -8.21
CA MET A 27 -2.15 -1.75 -9.55
C MET A 27 -3.63 -2.04 -9.84
N SER A 28 -4.38 -2.58 -8.87
CA SER A 28 -5.81 -2.83 -9.01
C SER A 28 -6.60 -1.54 -9.30
N ILE A 29 -6.30 -0.45 -8.59
CA ILE A 29 -6.95 0.84 -8.83
C ILE A 29 -6.50 1.41 -10.19
N PHE A 30 -5.20 1.31 -10.53
CA PHE A 30 -4.65 1.78 -11.81
C PHE A 30 -5.38 1.09 -12.98
N MET A 31 -5.46 -0.24 -12.94
CA MET A 31 -6.15 -1.06 -13.93
C MET A 31 -7.63 -0.68 -14.08
N LYS A 32 -8.36 -0.47 -12.98
CA LYS A 32 -9.76 -0.02 -13.02
C LYS A 32 -9.90 1.33 -13.73
N LYS A 33 -8.95 2.25 -13.57
CA LYS A 33 -8.98 3.60 -14.17
C LYS A 33 -8.62 3.60 -15.66
N VAL A 34 -7.80 2.65 -16.11
CA VAL A 34 -7.36 2.56 -17.51
C VAL A 34 -8.18 1.57 -18.35
N ARG A 35 -8.94 0.67 -17.72
CA ARG A 35 -9.78 -0.36 -18.38
C ARG A 35 -10.66 0.17 -19.51
N ASN A 36 -11.32 1.31 -19.30
CA ASN A 36 -12.27 1.86 -20.29
C ASN A 36 -11.61 2.59 -21.46
N ARG A 37 -10.28 2.63 -21.53
CA ARG A 37 -9.53 3.46 -22.49
C ARG A 37 -9.06 2.72 -23.73
N ASN A 38 -9.28 1.40 -23.80
CA ASN A 38 -8.89 0.54 -24.93
C ASN A 38 -7.44 0.81 -25.39
N LEU A 39 -6.51 0.84 -24.42
CA LEU A 39 -5.09 1.11 -24.66
C LEU A 39 -4.42 -0.15 -25.21
N ASN A 40 -3.48 0.02 -26.12
CA ASN A 40 -2.52 -1.04 -26.41
C ASN A 40 -1.39 -1.08 -25.35
N VAL A 41 -0.52 -2.09 -25.44
CA VAL A 41 0.54 -2.32 -24.44
C VAL A 41 1.55 -1.15 -24.36
N GLU A 42 1.93 -0.55 -25.48
CA GLU A 42 2.87 0.59 -25.50
C GLU A 42 2.23 1.84 -24.91
N GLU A 43 0.95 2.06 -25.24
CA GLU A 43 0.18 3.14 -24.65
C GLU A 43 0.03 2.97 -23.13
N TYR A 44 -0.15 1.74 -22.67
CA TYR A 44 -0.21 1.38 -21.26
C TYR A 44 1.11 1.66 -20.53
N LYS A 45 2.26 1.25 -21.10
CA LYS A 45 3.59 1.49 -20.51
C LYS A 45 3.89 2.97 -20.35
N VAL A 46 3.63 3.77 -21.39
CA VAL A 46 3.82 5.23 -21.35
C VAL A 46 2.92 5.86 -20.29
N LEU A 47 1.69 5.36 -20.13
CA LEU A 47 0.80 5.85 -19.09
C LEU A 47 1.33 5.48 -17.70
N PHE A 48 1.69 4.22 -17.51
CA PHE A 48 2.24 3.70 -16.25
C PHE A 48 3.47 4.50 -15.80
N GLU A 49 4.41 4.81 -16.70
CA GLU A 49 5.61 5.60 -16.39
C GLU A 49 5.27 6.99 -15.84
N ARG A 50 4.15 7.60 -16.27
CA ARG A 50 3.69 8.89 -15.73
C ARG A 50 3.08 8.78 -14.33
N TYR A 51 2.60 7.59 -13.97
CA TYR A 51 1.92 7.30 -12.71
C TYR A 51 2.83 6.58 -11.71
N ALA A 52 4.06 6.23 -12.06
CA ALA A 52 4.99 5.59 -11.16
C ALA A 52 6.15 6.53 -10.81
N GLU A 53 6.32 6.80 -9.53
CA GLU A 53 7.42 7.59 -9.00
C GLU A 53 8.53 6.70 -8.43
N GLY A 54 9.72 7.31 -8.27
CA GLY A 54 10.88 6.64 -7.71
C GLY A 54 11.92 6.22 -8.75
N VAL A 55 13.18 6.19 -8.30
CA VAL A 55 14.33 5.80 -9.14
C VAL A 55 14.20 4.34 -9.56
N GLU A 56 13.88 3.45 -8.62
CA GLU A 56 13.83 2.02 -8.89
C GLU A 56 12.73 1.61 -9.87
N VAL A 57 11.55 2.25 -9.81
CA VAL A 57 10.48 1.94 -10.78
C VAL A 57 10.87 2.39 -12.17
N ARG A 58 11.52 3.56 -12.30
CA ARG A 58 12.05 4.07 -13.58
C ARG A 58 13.17 3.19 -14.13
N GLU A 59 14.09 2.74 -13.28
CA GLU A 59 15.16 1.81 -13.67
C GLU A 59 14.61 0.46 -14.12
N TRP A 60 13.63 -0.09 -13.38
CA TRP A 60 12.95 -1.31 -13.76
C TRP A 60 12.23 -1.16 -15.11
N MET A 61 11.52 -0.05 -15.32
CA MET A 61 10.87 0.27 -16.59
C MET A 61 11.87 0.33 -17.74
N ALA A 62 12.95 1.10 -17.58
CA ALA A 62 13.98 1.26 -18.61
C ALA A 62 14.62 -0.09 -19.00
N LYS A 63 14.81 -0.99 -18.03
CA LYS A 63 15.44 -2.29 -18.25
C LYS A 63 14.51 -3.36 -18.83
N ASN A 64 13.22 -3.34 -18.50
CA ASN A 64 12.34 -4.48 -18.78
C ASN A 64 11.13 -4.15 -19.67
N ALA A 65 10.75 -2.88 -19.82
CA ALA A 65 9.50 -2.51 -20.50
C ALA A 65 9.40 -3.06 -21.93
N TYR A 66 10.50 -3.12 -22.67
CA TYR A 66 10.50 -3.62 -24.06
C TYR A 66 10.15 -5.11 -24.18
N GLN A 67 10.30 -5.90 -23.10
CA GLN A 67 10.11 -7.35 -23.11
C GLN A 67 8.63 -7.75 -23.02
N TYR A 68 7.78 -6.86 -22.49
CA TYR A 68 6.37 -7.18 -22.24
C TYR A 68 5.52 -6.86 -23.48
N THR A 69 4.89 -7.87 -24.07
CA THR A 69 4.11 -7.72 -25.31
C THR A 69 2.62 -7.60 -25.06
N THR A 70 2.17 -7.94 -23.85
CA THR A 70 0.78 -7.80 -23.41
C THR A 70 0.68 -7.00 -22.11
N ILE A 71 -0.48 -6.39 -21.86
CA ILE A 71 -0.77 -5.67 -20.61
C ILE A 71 -0.70 -6.64 -19.41
N LYS A 72 -1.16 -7.89 -19.59
CA LYS A 72 -1.14 -8.91 -18.54
C LYS A 72 0.28 -9.32 -18.14
N GLU A 73 1.18 -9.48 -19.11
CA GLU A 73 2.61 -9.74 -18.84
C GLU A 73 3.23 -8.59 -18.06
N PHE A 74 2.95 -7.36 -18.47
CA PHE A 74 3.46 -6.18 -17.78
C PHE A 74 2.94 -6.07 -16.35
N GLU A 75 1.63 -6.28 -16.15
CA GLU A 75 0.98 -6.27 -14.83
C GLU A 75 1.61 -7.31 -13.90
N GLN A 76 1.73 -8.56 -14.37
CA GLN A 76 2.33 -9.63 -13.58
C GLN A 76 3.78 -9.31 -13.23
N ALA A 77 4.57 -8.80 -14.18
CA ALA A 77 5.97 -8.46 -13.93
C ALA A 77 6.14 -7.32 -12.92
N PHE A 78 5.22 -6.34 -12.91
CA PHE A 78 5.19 -5.32 -11.86
C PHE A 78 4.90 -5.96 -10.50
N LEU A 79 3.88 -6.81 -10.42
CA LEU A 79 3.50 -7.46 -9.18
C LEU A 79 4.63 -8.35 -8.65
N ASP A 80 5.26 -9.16 -9.49
CA ASP A 80 6.39 -10.02 -9.12
C ASP A 80 7.60 -9.20 -8.63
N ARG A 81 7.79 -8.00 -9.18
CA ARG A 81 8.91 -7.13 -8.81
C ARG A 81 8.68 -6.42 -7.48
N PHE A 82 7.47 -5.93 -7.24
CA PHE A 82 7.21 -4.98 -6.15
C PHE A 82 6.39 -5.56 -5.00
N ILE A 83 5.64 -6.66 -5.20
CA ILE A 83 5.04 -7.39 -4.08
C ILE A 83 6.17 -8.00 -3.25
N PRO A 84 6.13 -7.86 -1.91
CA PRO A 84 7.05 -8.53 -1.02
C PRO A 84 7.04 -10.05 -1.23
N THR A 85 8.21 -10.67 -1.22
CA THR A 85 8.31 -12.12 -1.21
C THR A 85 7.70 -12.70 0.06
N GLU A 86 7.22 -13.94 0.01
CA GLU A 86 6.65 -14.60 1.19
C GLU A 86 7.61 -14.58 2.39
N ALA A 87 8.91 -14.86 2.16
CA ALA A 87 9.93 -14.78 3.20
C ALA A 87 10.02 -13.37 3.82
N LYS A 88 9.91 -12.31 3.00
CA LYS A 88 9.92 -10.93 3.50
C LYS A 88 8.65 -10.62 4.30
N SER A 89 7.49 -11.07 3.82
CA SER A 89 6.22 -10.91 4.53
C SER A 89 6.25 -11.61 5.89
N GLN A 90 6.73 -12.85 5.96
CA GLN A 90 6.88 -13.61 7.21
C GLN A 90 7.85 -12.92 8.17
N GLN A 91 8.98 -12.41 7.68
CA GLN A 91 9.90 -11.62 8.50
C GLN A 91 9.20 -10.41 9.12
N VAL A 92 8.42 -9.66 8.33
CA VAL A 92 7.73 -8.47 8.83
C VAL A 92 6.59 -8.83 9.78
N VAL A 93 5.90 -9.96 9.60
CA VAL A 93 4.92 -10.49 10.59
C VAL A 93 5.60 -10.73 11.93
N TYR A 94 6.79 -11.34 11.92
CA TYR A 94 7.58 -11.53 13.13
C TYR A 94 7.96 -10.19 13.78
N GLU A 95 8.48 -9.23 13.00
CA GLU A 95 8.79 -7.89 13.49
C GLU A 95 7.56 -7.17 14.06
N LEU A 96 6.39 -7.30 13.43
CA LEU A 96 5.13 -6.74 13.89
C LEU A 96 4.71 -7.32 15.25
N SER A 97 4.94 -8.61 15.50
CA SER A 97 4.61 -9.23 16.79
C SER A 97 5.39 -8.62 17.96
N GLN A 98 6.58 -8.11 17.69
CA GLN A 98 7.47 -7.44 18.65
C GLN A 98 7.26 -5.92 18.67
N PHE A 99 6.59 -5.37 17.65
CA PHE A 99 6.35 -3.94 17.53
C PHE A 99 5.29 -3.50 18.55
N LYS A 100 5.64 -2.55 19.40
CA LYS A 100 4.75 -2.05 20.46
C LYS A 100 4.73 -0.53 20.49
N LEU A 101 3.55 0.04 20.66
CA LEU A 101 3.39 1.43 21.04
C LEU A 101 3.90 1.61 22.48
N SER A 102 4.86 2.51 22.67
CA SER A 102 5.28 2.94 24.00
C SER A 102 4.21 3.82 24.65
N PRO A 103 3.97 3.73 25.98
CA PRO A 103 3.03 4.62 26.68
C PRO A 103 3.31 6.12 26.54
N THR A 104 4.55 6.51 26.23
CA THR A 104 4.96 7.90 25.99
C THR A 104 5.47 8.12 24.57
N GLY A 105 5.21 7.17 23.67
CA GLY A 105 5.71 7.18 22.31
C GLY A 105 4.99 8.20 21.42
N ASP A 106 5.63 8.57 20.31
CA ASP A 106 4.96 9.32 19.25
C ASP A 106 3.97 8.40 18.51
N PHE A 107 2.67 8.65 18.70
CA PHE A 107 1.61 7.87 18.07
C PHE A 107 1.61 7.98 16.55
N ASP A 108 1.85 9.17 15.99
CA ASP A 108 1.81 9.39 14.56
C ASP A 108 2.97 8.68 13.86
N ALA A 109 4.16 8.73 14.47
CA ALA A 109 5.32 7.97 14.00
C ALA A 109 5.05 6.46 14.10
N TYR A 110 4.47 5.99 15.22
CA TYR A 110 4.11 4.60 15.43
C TYR A 110 3.12 4.09 14.37
N VAL A 111 2.02 4.81 14.11
CA VAL A 111 1.02 4.42 13.10
C VAL A 111 1.66 4.35 11.72
N LYS A 112 2.50 5.31 11.34
CA LYS A 112 3.21 5.28 10.05
C LYS A 112 4.06 4.02 9.88
N VAL A 113 4.80 3.63 10.91
CA VAL A 113 5.63 2.41 10.89
C VAL A 113 4.77 1.15 10.85
N PHE A 114 3.72 1.09 11.68
CA PHE A 114 2.78 -0.02 11.68
C PHE A 114 2.16 -0.23 10.29
N GLU A 115 1.64 0.84 9.70
CA GLU A 115 1.01 0.84 8.38
C GLU A 115 1.97 0.39 7.28
N ALA A 116 3.22 0.86 7.31
CA ALA A 116 4.27 0.41 6.40
C ALA A 116 4.55 -1.08 6.53
N LYS A 117 4.63 -1.60 7.77
CA LYS A 117 4.82 -3.03 8.00
C LYS A 117 3.61 -3.84 7.56
N MET A 118 2.38 -3.38 7.79
CA MET A 118 1.17 -4.09 7.36
C MET A 118 1.07 -4.22 5.84
N ARG A 119 1.46 -3.19 5.06
CA ARG A 119 1.53 -3.28 3.60
C ARG A 119 2.51 -4.35 3.11
N VAL A 120 3.57 -4.59 3.87
CA VAL A 120 4.56 -5.61 3.55
C VAL A 120 4.10 -7.01 4.01
N ALA A 121 3.54 -7.10 5.21
CA ALA A 121 3.09 -8.36 5.80
C ALA A 121 1.86 -8.95 5.09
N GLN A 122 0.93 -8.08 4.67
CA GLN A 122 -0.35 -8.48 4.09
C GLN A 122 -0.67 -7.61 2.86
N PRO A 123 0.11 -7.72 1.78
CA PRO A 123 -0.17 -6.98 0.55
C PRO A 123 -1.54 -7.38 -0.01
N GLY A 124 -2.25 -6.42 -0.58
CA GLY A 124 -3.59 -6.58 -1.18
C GLY A 124 -4.73 -6.77 -0.19
N HIS A 125 -4.48 -6.86 1.11
CA HIS A 125 -5.54 -7.06 2.11
C HIS A 125 -6.30 -5.76 2.39
N GLU A 126 -7.59 -5.90 2.69
CA GLU A 126 -8.44 -4.77 3.05
C GLU A 126 -7.94 -4.06 4.32
N ILE A 127 -8.10 -2.74 4.36
CA ILE A 127 -7.61 -1.92 5.49
C ILE A 127 -8.19 -2.36 6.84
N ASN A 128 -9.41 -2.88 6.88
CA ASN A 128 -10.04 -3.35 8.12
C ASN A 128 -9.40 -4.63 8.68
N ALA A 129 -8.68 -5.41 7.86
CA ALA A 129 -7.90 -6.55 8.35
C ALA A 129 -6.78 -6.13 9.31
N ARG A 130 -6.39 -4.85 9.29
CA ARG A 130 -5.35 -4.27 10.16
C ARG A 130 -5.80 -4.05 11.60
N MET A 131 -7.11 -4.09 11.89
CA MET A 131 -7.65 -3.78 13.22
C MET A 131 -7.11 -4.71 14.31
N LEU A 132 -7.19 -6.02 14.11
CA LEU A 132 -6.73 -6.98 15.13
C LEU A 132 -5.21 -6.91 15.35
N PRO A 133 -4.36 -6.92 14.30
CA PRO A 133 -2.93 -6.70 14.48
C PRO A 133 -2.62 -5.39 15.20
N PHE A 134 -3.31 -4.29 14.87
CA PHE A 134 -3.10 -2.98 15.48
C PHE A 134 -3.40 -2.97 16.98
N LEU A 135 -4.50 -3.60 17.41
CA LEU A 135 -4.83 -3.74 18.83
C LEU A 135 -3.79 -4.59 19.58
N GLY A 136 -3.22 -5.59 18.90
CA GLY A 136 -2.17 -6.45 19.42
C GLY A 136 -0.83 -5.74 19.61
N THR A 137 -0.60 -4.59 18.97
CA THR A 137 0.63 -3.80 19.10
C THR A 137 0.50 -2.66 20.11
N LEU A 138 -0.68 -2.44 20.71
CA LEU A 138 -0.85 -1.47 21.79
C LEU A 138 -0.32 -1.99 23.13
N TYR A 139 0.02 -1.08 24.05
CA TYR A 139 0.35 -1.47 25.42
C TYR A 139 -0.91 -1.95 26.17
N PRO A 140 -0.77 -2.83 27.18
CA PRO A 140 -1.89 -3.60 27.73
C PRO A 140 -3.07 -2.76 28.24
N SER A 141 -2.83 -1.67 28.96
CA SER A 141 -3.91 -0.84 29.52
C SER A 141 -4.76 -0.18 28.43
N LEU A 142 -4.12 0.38 27.39
CA LEU A 142 -4.82 0.99 26.26
C LEU A 142 -5.58 -0.05 25.43
N SER A 143 -4.97 -1.21 25.16
CA SER A 143 -5.64 -2.31 24.46
C SER A 143 -6.89 -2.77 25.22
N MET A 144 -6.80 -2.90 26.55
CA MET A 144 -7.91 -3.29 27.41
C MET A 144 -9.04 -2.25 27.41
N GLU A 145 -8.71 -0.96 27.50
CA GLU A 145 -9.71 0.11 27.46
C GLU A 145 -10.47 0.15 26.13
N ILE A 146 -9.78 -0.07 25.01
CA ILE A 146 -10.41 -0.08 23.69
C ILE A 146 -11.31 -1.32 23.52
N THR A 147 -10.84 -2.48 23.96
CA THR A 147 -11.55 -3.76 23.77
C THR A 147 -12.75 -3.94 24.70
N THR A 148 -12.76 -3.26 25.84
CA THR A 148 -13.91 -3.22 26.76
C THR A 148 -14.94 -2.15 26.41
N GLY A 149 -14.57 -1.18 25.58
CA GLY A 149 -15.45 -0.13 25.05
C GLY A 149 -16.34 -0.59 23.88
N PRO A 150 -17.04 0.35 23.22
CA PRO A 150 -17.86 0.05 22.05
C PRO A 150 -17.03 -0.56 20.91
N ALA A 151 -17.55 -1.62 20.31
CA ALA A 151 -16.88 -2.28 19.20
C ALA A 151 -16.75 -1.35 17.99
N HIS A 152 -15.51 -1.10 17.56
CA HIS A 152 -15.23 -0.42 16.30
C HIS A 152 -15.34 -1.42 15.14
N LYS A 153 -15.98 -1.00 14.04
CA LYS A 153 -16.13 -1.82 12.82
C LYS A 153 -15.20 -1.40 11.69
N GLU A 154 -14.53 -0.26 11.84
CA GLU A 154 -13.72 0.36 10.80
C GLU A 154 -12.38 0.82 11.39
N TYR A 155 -11.29 0.47 10.72
CA TYR A 155 -9.94 0.83 11.14
C TYR A 155 -9.75 2.35 11.21
N THR A 156 -10.31 3.08 10.24
CA THR A 156 -10.25 4.55 10.16
C THR A 156 -10.94 5.24 11.34
N LYS A 157 -11.95 4.62 11.96
CA LYS A 157 -12.62 5.12 13.17
C LYS A 157 -11.90 4.70 14.46
N LEU A 158 -11.17 3.59 14.42
CA LEU A 158 -10.39 3.10 15.56
C LEU A 158 -9.20 4.03 15.84
N ILE A 159 -8.48 4.47 14.82
CA ILE A 159 -7.23 5.25 14.98
C ILE A 159 -7.41 6.53 15.81
N PRO A 160 -8.38 7.43 15.53
CA PRO A 160 -8.60 8.62 16.34
C PRO A 160 -8.98 8.31 17.79
N ARG A 161 -9.69 7.21 18.04
CA ARG A 161 -10.05 6.79 19.40
C ARG A 161 -8.81 6.35 20.18
N VAL A 162 -7.91 5.60 19.55
CA VAL A 162 -6.66 5.17 20.18
C VAL A 162 -5.78 6.38 20.48
N LEU A 163 -5.64 7.32 19.53
CA LEU A 163 -4.91 8.56 19.75
C LEU A 163 -5.46 9.34 20.95
N PHE A 164 -6.78 9.52 21.04
CA PHE A 164 -7.41 10.24 22.14
C PHE A 164 -7.12 9.63 23.52
N LEU A 165 -7.06 8.30 23.60
CA LEU A 165 -6.79 7.58 24.85
C LEU A 165 -5.29 7.47 25.18
N HIS A 166 -4.43 7.73 24.21
CA HIS A 166 -2.99 7.65 24.38
C HIS A 166 -2.36 8.95 24.92
N GLN A 167 -3.03 10.08 24.71
CA GLN A 167 -2.66 11.40 25.22
C GLN A 167 -2.69 11.45 26.76
#